data_AF-A0A7J9ZX69-F1
#
_entry.id   AF-A0A7J9ZX69-F1
#
_cell.length_a   1.000
_cell.length_b   1.000
_cell.length_c   1.000
_cell.angle_alpha   90.00
_cell.angle_beta   90.00
_cell.angle_gamma   90.00
#
_symmetry.space_group_name_H-M   'P 1'
#
loop_
_entity.id
_entity.type
_entity.pdbx_description
1 polymer ?
#
loop_
_entity_poly.entity_id
_entity_poly.type
_entity_poly.pdbx_seq_one_letter_code
_entity_poly.pdbx_strand_id
1 'polypeptide(L)' 'MGVALKAAPGEQEALVQSDPERFYVPAYVGPRGWVGVRLDLPTVDWTELTELITDAYRLQAPRTLVARLDD' A
#
# COMPACT_ATOMS: atom_id res chain seq x y z
N MET A 1 -13.34 7.00 -2.30
CA MET A 1 -12.39 7.23 -1.20
C MET A 1 -11.34 6.13 -1.22
N GLY A 2 -10.08 6.42 -0.90
CA GLY A 2 -9.00 5.43 -0.90
C GLY A 2 -8.07 5.60 0.30
N VAL A 3 -7.17 4.64 0.48
CA VAL A 3 -6.14 4.65 1.53
C VAL A 3 -4.75 4.76 0.90
N ALA A 4 -3.84 5.48 1.55
CA ALA A 4 -2.45 5.58 1.11
C ALA A 4 -1.56 4.65 1.95
N LEU A 5 -0.71 3.88 1.28
CA LEU A 5 0.17 2.87 1.86
C LEU A 5 1.62 3.20 1.50
N LYS A 6 2.55 2.92 2.41
CA LYS A 6 3.98 3.03 2.09
C LYS A 6 4.36 1.88 1.15
N ALA A 7 4.96 2.20 0.01
CA ALA A 7 5.49 1.21 -0.92
C ALA A 7 7.00 1.07 -0.76
N ALA A 8 7.54 -0.11 -1.06
CA ALA A 8 8.97 -0.35 -1.22
C ALA A 8 9.50 0.40 -2.46
N PRO A 9 10.82 0.62 -2.57
CA PRO A 9 11.41 1.21 -3.79
C PRO A 9 11.03 0.41 -5.04
N GLY A 10 10.47 1.08 -6.06
CA GLY A 10 10.03 0.46 -7.32
C GLY A 10 8.65 -0.20 -7.29
N GLU A 11 8.10 -0.46 -6.10
CA GLU A 11 6.78 -1.10 -5.95
C GLU A 11 5.63 -0.14 -6.26
N GLN A 12 5.81 1.16 -5.96
CA GLN A 12 4.82 2.19 -6.30
C GLN A 12 4.55 2.21 -7.82
N GLU A 13 5.59 2.28 -8.64
CA GLU A 13 5.44 2.26 -10.09
C GLU A 13 4.88 0.92 -10.57
N ALA A 14 5.33 -0.20 -10.02
CA ALA A 14 4.88 -1.53 -10.40
C ALA A 14 3.37 -1.72 -10.15
N LEU A 15 2.86 -1.31 -8.99
CA LEU A 15 1.43 -1.40 -8.66
C LEU A 15 0.57 -0.50 -9.55
N VAL A 16 1.00 0.75 -9.77
CA VAL A 16 0.25 1.67 -10.64
C VAL A 16 0.26 1.19 -12.10
N GLN A 17 1.33 0.54 -12.55
CA GLN A 17 1.40 -0.05 -13.88
C GLN A 17 0.59 -1.33 -14.03
N SER A 18 0.50 -2.16 -12.97
CA SER A 18 -0.25 -3.41 -13.02
C SER A 18 -1.76 -3.18 -13.06
N ASP A 19 -2.26 -2.21 -12.29
CA ASP A 19 -3.67 -1.86 -12.26
C ASP A 19 -3.87 -0.36 -11.96
N PRO A 20 -3.87 0.51 -12.98
CA PRO A 20 -4.05 1.96 -12.81
C PRO A 20 -5.47 2.37 -12.42
N GLU A 21 -6.44 1.46 -12.46
CA GLU A 21 -7.79 1.73 -11.96
C GLU A 21 -7.80 1.63 -10.43
N ARG A 22 -7.16 0.59 -9.88
CA ARG A 22 -7.09 0.33 -8.43
C ARG A 22 -6.01 1.14 -7.73
N PHE A 23 -4.87 1.36 -8.37
CA PHE A 23 -3.70 2.03 -7.78
C PHE A 23 -3.42 3.38 -8.42
N TYR A 24 -2.97 4.34 -7.61
CA TYR A 24 -2.60 5.67 -8.09
C TYR A 24 -1.49 6.28 -7.24
N VAL A 25 -0.83 7.31 -7.77
CA VAL A 25 0.15 8.10 -7.01
C VAL A 25 -0.56 9.29 -6.34
N PRO A 26 -0.64 9.37 -5.00
CA PRO A 26 -1.29 10.50 -4.31
C PRO A 26 -0.48 11.79 -4.46
N ALA A 27 -1.15 12.92 -4.70
CA ALA A 27 -0.47 14.18 -5.04
C ALA A 27 0.56 14.66 -3.98
N TYR A 28 0.25 14.51 -2.70
CA TYR A 28 1.08 15.07 -1.61
C TYR A 28 2.13 14.09 -1.06
N VAL A 29 1.77 12.83 -0.90
CA VAL A 29 2.65 11.80 -0.31
C VAL A 29 3.29 10.88 -1.34
N GLY A 30 2.79 10.90 -2.59
CA GLY A 30 3.30 10.11 -3.71
C GLY A 30 4.80 10.27 -3.95
N PRO A 31 5.34 11.50 -4.02
CA PRO A 31 6.80 11.71 -4.16
C PRO A 31 7.65 11.14 -3.03
N ARG A 32 7.04 10.75 -1.90
CA ARG A 32 7.70 10.07 -0.77
C ARG A 32 7.58 8.54 -0.84
N GLY A 33 7.20 8.00 -2.00
CA GLY A 33 7.01 6.57 -2.25
C GLY A 33 5.79 6.00 -1.52
N TRP A 34 4.67 6.72 -1.55
CA TRP A 34 3.37 6.24 -1.06
C TRP A 34 2.45 5.94 -2.24
N VAL A 35 1.77 4.81 -2.23
CA VAL A 35 0.79 4.42 -3.26
C VAL A 35 -0.61 4.53 -2.67
N GLY A 36 -1.56 5.02 -3.46
CA GLY A 36 -2.97 5.06 -3.11
C GLY A 36 -3.71 3.84 -3.65
N VAL A 37 -4.56 3.23 -2.83
CA VAL A 37 -5.49 2.15 -3.22
C VAL A 37 -6.91 2.68 -3.18
N ARG A 38 -7.68 2.49 -4.26
CA ARG A 38 -9.09 2.86 -4.31
C ARG A 38 -9.95 1.85 -3.56
N LEU A 39 -10.80 2.34 -2.66
CA LEU A 39 -11.77 1.54 -1.91
C LEU A 39 -13.22 1.84 -2.33
N ASP A 40 -13.39 2.69 -3.34
CA ASP A 40 -14.66 3.10 -3.94
C ASP A 40 -14.99 2.38 -5.24
N LEU A 41 -14.23 1.35 -5.59
CA LEU A 41 -14.55 0.49 -6.72
C LEU A 41 -15.65 -0.52 -6.34
N PRO A 42 -16.44 -1.01 -7.31
CA PRO A 42 -17.50 -1.98 -7.04
C PRO A 42 -17.03 -3.24 -6.32
N THR A 43 -15.77 -3.62 -6.52
CA THR A 43 -15.12 -4.76 -5.90
C THR A 43 -13.77 -4.35 -5.32
N VAL A 44 -13.52 -4.74 -4.08
CA VAL A 44 -12.24 -4.57 -3.39
C VAL A 44 -11.77 -5.95 -2.95
N ASP A 45 -10.57 -6.35 -3.37
CA ASP A 45 -9.92 -7.53 -2.82
C ASP A 45 -9.33 -7.19 -1.44
N TRP A 46 -10.03 -7.62 -0.40
CA TRP A 46 -9.63 -7.38 0.98
C TRP A 46 -8.43 -8.23 1.42
N THR A 47 -8.22 -9.38 0.77
CA THR A 47 -7.07 -10.25 1.06
C THR A 47 -5.80 -9.57 0.57
N GLU A 48 -5.78 -9.16 -0.69
CA GLU A 48 -4.67 -8.40 -1.28
C GLU A 48 -4.41 -7.09 -0.50
N LEU A 49 -5.47 -6.35 -0.15
CA LEU A 49 -5.32 -5.12 0.62
C LEU A 49 -4.69 -5.36 2.00
N THR A 50 -5.02 -6.49 2.65
CA THR A 50 -4.44 -6.86 3.95
C THR A 50 -2.95 -7.14 3.81
N GLU A 51 -2.53 -7.83 2.76
CA GLU A 51 -1.11 -8.08 2.46
C GLU A 51 -0.36 -6.76 2.25
N LEU A 52 -0.89 -5.88 1.38
CA LEU A 52 -0.29 -4.57 1.10
C LEU A 52 -0.18 -3.68 2.35
N ILE A 53 -1.21 -3.65 3.21
CA ILE A 53 -1.17 -2.92 4.47
C ILE A 53 -0.11 -3.51 5.41
N THR A 54 0.00 -4.83 5.46
CA THR A 54 0.97 -5.51 6.33
C THR A 54 2.39 -5.19 5.89
N ASP A 55 2.68 -5.21 4.59
CA ASP A 55 4.00 -4.86 4.06
C ASP A 55 4.32 -3.37 4.25
N ALA A 56 3.35 -2.49 3.99
CA ALA A 56 3.47 -1.07 4.29
C ALA A 56 3.77 -0.81 5.78
N TYR A 57 3.15 -1.57 6.68
CA TYR A 57 3.43 -1.51 8.11
C TYR A 57 4.85 -1.98 8.44
N ARG A 58 5.30 -3.11 7.86
CA ARG A 58 6.67 -3.62 8.04
C ARG A 58 7.74 -2.62 7.61
N LEU A 59 7.45 -1.77 6.61
CA LEU A 59 8.36 -0.72 6.15
C LEU A 59 8.49 0.49 7.10
N GLN A 60 7.54 0.68 8.02
CA GLN A 60 7.49 1.87 8.89
C GLN A 60 7.62 1.54 10.38
N ALA A 61 7.17 0.35 10.78
CA ALA A 61 7.14 -0.04 12.18
C ALA A 61 8.55 -0.36 12.72
N PRO A 62 8.83 -0.05 14.01
CA PRO A 62 10.02 -0.55 14.69
C PRO A 62 10.10 -2.08 14.66
N ARG A 63 11.33 -2.61 14.64
CA ARG A 63 11.59 -4.06 14.59
C ARG A 63 10.86 -4.86 15.67
N THR A 64 10.70 -4.28 16.86
CA THR A 64 9.98 -4.91 17.99
C THR A 64 8.49 -5.07 17.73
N LEU A 65 7.87 -4.16 16.98
CA LEU A 65 6.45 -4.26 16.61
C LEU A 65 6.24 -5.15 15.40
N VAL A 66 7.19 -5.17 14.47
CA VAL A 66 7.16 -6.12 13.34
C VAL A 66 7.23 -7.56 13.84
N ALA A 67 8.09 -7.85 14.82
CA ALA A 67 8.22 -9.19 15.40
C ALA A 67 6.91 -9.75 15.98
N ARG A 68 5.97 -8.88 16.39
CA ARG A 68 4.67 -9.26 16.96
C ARG A 68 3.60 -9.57 15.92
N LEU A 69 3.91 -9.45 14.63
CA LEU A 69 2.98 -9.84 13.55
C LEU A 69 3.03 -11.34 13.24
N ASP A 70 4.10 -12.01 13.64
CA ASP A 70 4.33 -13.43 13.38
C ASP A 70 4.01 -14.32 14.62
N ASP A 71 3.52 -13.68 15.71
CA ASP A 71 3.06 -14.31 16.96
C ASP A 71 1.55 -14.62 16.92
#